data_AF-A0A811V6S0-F1
#
_entry.id   AF-A0A811V6S0-F1
#
_cell.length_a   1.000
_cell.length_b   1.000
_cell.length_c   1.000
_cell.angle_alpha   90.00
_cell.angle_beta   90.00
_cell.angle_gamma   90.00
#
_symmetry.space_group_name_H-M   'P 1'
#
loop_
_entity.id
_entity.type
_entity.pdbx_description
1 polymer ?
#
loop_
_entity_poly.entity_id
_entity_poly.type
_entity_poly.pdbx_seq_one_letter_code
_entity_poly.pdbx_strand_id
1 'polypeptide(L)'
;MQCIKLLIRKAKALQGEIVSAGRGTTSVKEFYKRNSQWTEGLISASKSVAKGANLLVEAANKAIVSESTQNFELIVAAQEIAACTAQLVIASKVKAPKESQKLGDLTKASRDVSQATGQVVATVKDCNQSLEQLQEVDFTKLTSSQAKTMEMEIHVKVLELEQALQMQRLKLASFRRKHYQNSDD
;
A
#
# COMPACT_ATOMS: atom_id res chain seq x y z
N MET A 1 8.76 -7.96 -1.37
CA MET A 1 8.78 -8.39 -2.79
C MET A 1 8.62 -9.89 -3.02
N GLN A 2 9.33 -10.77 -2.31
CA GLN A 2 9.21 -12.23 -2.51
C GLN A 2 7.79 -12.77 -2.24
N CYS A 3 7.13 -12.32 -1.15
CA CYS A 3 5.73 -12.69 -0.85
C CYS A 3 4.77 -12.31 -1.98
N ILE A 4 4.96 -11.12 -2.58
CA ILE A 4 4.15 -10.64 -3.72
C ILE A 4 4.37 -11.54 -4.94
N LYS A 5 5.62 -11.91 -5.24
CA LYS A 5 5.95 -12.85 -6.34
C LYS A 5 5.30 -14.22 -6.11
N LEU A 6 5.31 -14.73 -4.88
CA LEU A 6 4.64 -15.98 -4.51
C LEU A 6 3.13 -15.87 -4.72
N LEU A 7 2.52 -14.77 -4.26
CA LEU A 7 1.09 -14.50 -4.43
C LEU A 7 0.68 -14.50 -5.90
N ILE A 8 1.43 -13.83 -6.78
CA ILE A 8 1.15 -13.80 -8.22
C ILE A 8 1.21 -15.22 -8.82
N ARG A 9 2.19 -16.04 -8.39
CA ARG A 9 2.28 -17.44 -8.82
C ARG A 9 1.08 -18.26 -8.35
N LYS A 10 0.64 -18.09 -7.10
CA LYS A 10 -0.56 -18.77 -6.56
C LYS A 10 -1.83 -18.30 -7.26
N ALA A 11 -1.96 -17.01 -7.57
CA ALA A 11 -3.09 -16.46 -8.33
C ALA A 11 -3.16 -17.06 -9.73
N LYS A 12 -2.02 -17.15 -10.44
CA LYS A 12 -1.94 -17.82 -11.75
C LYS A 12 -2.30 -19.31 -11.67
N ALA A 13 -1.86 -20.01 -10.63
CA ALA A 13 -2.20 -21.41 -10.43
C ALA A 13 -3.71 -21.61 -10.20
N LEU A 14 -4.33 -20.73 -9.41
CA LEU A 14 -5.78 -20.73 -9.21
C LEU A 14 -6.54 -20.41 -10.50
N GLN A 15 -6.12 -19.40 -11.28
CA GLN A 15 -6.71 -19.12 -12.59
C GLN A 15 -6.65 -20.34 -13.52
N GLY A 16 -5.51 -21.05 -13.54
CA GLY A 16 -5.36 -22.28 -14.31
C GLY A 16 -6.35 -23.38 -13.89
N GLU A 17 -6.60 -23.54 -12.59
CA GLU A 17 -7.61 -24.47 -12.07
C GLU A 17 -9.03 -24.06 -12.48
N ILE A 18 -9.38 -22.79 -12.32
CA ILE A 18 -10.69 -22.24 -12.69
C ILE A 18 -10.98 -22.50 -14.16
N VAL A 19 -10.02 -22.20 -15.03
CA VAL A 19 -10.15 -22.43 -16.48
C VAL A 19 -10.25 -23.92 -16.77
N SER A 20 -9.43 -24.76 -16.15
CA SER A 20 -9.43 -26.20 -16.41
C SER A 20 -10.74 -26.86 -15.98
N ALA A 21 -11.29 -26.47 -14.83
CA ALA A 21 -12.56 -26.96 -14.33
C ALA A 21 -13.77 -26.37 -15.09
N GLY A 22 -13.69 -25.10 -15.50
CA GLY A 22 -14.84 -24.35 -16.03
C GLY A 22 -14.96 -24.32 -17.56
N ARG A 23 -13.91 -24.63 -18.33
CA ARG A 23 -13.94 -24.52 -19.80
C ARG A 23 -14.73 -25.63 -20.49
N GLY A 24 -14.89 -26.80 -19.86
CA GLY A 24 -15.45 -27.99 -20.50
C GLY A 24 -14.70 -28.33 -21.80
N THR A 25 -15.44 -28.43 -22.91
CA THR A 25 -14.87 -28.70 -24.25
C THR A 25 -14.37 -27.45 -24.97
N THR A 26 -14.64 -26.24 -24.44
CA THR A 26 -14.26 -24.98 -25.10
C THR A 26 -12.78 -24.63 -24.93
N SER A 27 -12.30 -23.77 -25.83
CA SER A 27 -10.94 -23.23 -25.74
C SER A 27 -10.78 -22.28 -24.54
N VAL A 28 -9.54 -22.10 -24.08
CA VAL A 28 -9.19 -21.15 -23.01
C VAL A 28 -9.62 -19.72 -23.38
N LYS A 29 -9.44 -19.34 -24.66
CA LYS A 29 -9.80 -18.01 -25.17
C LYS A 29 -11.31 -17.76 -25.07
N GLU A 30 -12.12 -18.74 -25.44
CA GLU A 30 -13.58 -18.64 -25.34
C GLU A 30 -14.05 -18.61 -23.89
N PHE A 31 -13.39 -19.35 -22.99
CA PHE A 31 -13.72 -19.29 -21.56
C PHE A 31 -13.54 -17.87 -21.00
N TYR A 32 -12.40 -17.22 -21.26
CA TYR A 32 -12.18 -15.83 -20.81
C TYR A 32 -13.13 -14.85 -21.50
N LYS A 33 -13.40 -15.03 -22.81
CA LYS A 33 -14.36 -14.18 -23.54
C LYS A 33 -15.78 -14.27 -22.96
N ARG A 34 -16.25 -15.46 -22.60
CA ARG A 34 -17.56 -15.66 -21.96
C ARG A 34 -17.61 -15.13 -20.52
N ASN A 35 -16.48 -15.05 -19.85
CA ASN A 35 -16.34 -14.51 -18.51
C ASN A 35 -15.59 -13.15 -18.54
N SER A 36 -15.98 -12.26 -19.45
CA SER A 36 -15.26 -11.01 -19.73
C SER A 36 -15.14 -10.11 -18.50
N GLN A 37 -16.21 -9.87 -17.75
CA GLN A 37 -16.17 -9.05 -16.53
C GLN A 37 -15.21 -9.59 -15.47
N TRP A 38 -15.19 -10.91 -15.28
CA TRP A 38 -14.24 -11.54 -14.35
C TRP A 38 -12.79 -11.42 -14.85
N THR A 39 -12.59 -11.57 -16.16
CA THR A 39 -11.27 -11.41 -16.81
C THR A 39 -10.75 -9.99 -16.66
N GLU A 40 -11.59 -8.98 -16.91
CA GLU A 40 -11.24 -7.56 -16.72
C GLU A 40 -10.94 -7.25 -15.25
N GLY A 41 -11.73 -7.78 -14.31
CA GLY A 41 -11.47 -7.63 -12.88
C GLY A 41 -10.11 -8.21 -12.46
N LEU A 42 -9.74 -9.37 -12.99
CA LEU A 42 -8.42 -9.98 -12.77
C LEU A 42 -7.28 -9.17 -13.38
N ILE A 43 -7.46 -8.67 -14.62
CA ILE A 43 -6.46 -7.85 -15.32
C ILE A 43 -6.26 -6.54 -14.56
N SER A 44 -7.34 -5.87 -14.17
CA SER A 44 -7.31 -4.61 -13.42
C SER A 44 -6.60 -4.79 -12.08
N ALA A 45 -6.99 -5.79 -11.28
CA ALA A 45 -6.32 -6.07 -10.00
C ALA A 45 -4.83 -6.40 -10.18
N SER A 46 -4.47 -7.14 -11.24
CA SER A 46 -3.07 -7.45 -11.55
C SER A 46 -2.26 -6.20 -11.93
N LYS A 47 -2.86 -5.28 -12.70
CA LYS A 47 -2.24 -3.98 -13.03
C LYS A 47 -2.03 -3.13 -11.77
N SER A 48 -3.00 -3.10 -10.86
CA SER A 48 -2.87 -2.40 -9.57
C SER A 48 -1.74 -2.97 -8.72
N VAL A 49 -1.59 -4.29 -8.66
CA VAL A 49 -0.44 -4.94 -7.98
C VAL A 49 0.89 -4.54 -8.61
N ALA A 50 0.99 -4.52 -9.94
CA ALA A 50 2.20 -4.09 -10.63
C ALA A 50 2.54 -2.62 -10.34
N LYS A 51 1.55 -1.73 -10.39
CA LYS A 51 1.71 -0.31 -10.06
C LYS A 51 2.13 -0.12 -8.60
N GLY A 52 1.46 -0.78 -7.65
CA GLY A 52 1.82 -0.73 -6.24
C GLY A 52 3.23 -1.24 -5.95
N ALA A 53 3.67 -2.28 -6.67
CA ALA A 53 5.03 -2.80 -6.55
C ALA A 53 6.08 -1.78 -7.05
N ASN A 54 5.82 -1.11 -8.17
CA ASN A 54 6.69 -0.03 -8.66
C ASN A 54 6.75 1.14 -7.69
N LEU A 55 5.60 1.58 -7.16
CA LEU A 55 5.53 2.64 -6.15
C LEU A 55 6.33 2.29 -4.90
N LEU A 56 6.27 1.03 -4.44
CA LEU A 56 7.04 0.57 -3.30
C LEU A 56 8.56 0.65 -3.55
N VAL A 57 9.01 0.26 -4.75
CA VAL A 57 10.43 0.34 -5.13
C VAL A 57 10.88 1.80 -5.24
N GLU A 58 10.07 2.66 -5.85
CA GLU A 58 10.37 4.08 -5.97
C GLU A 58 10.46 4.76 -4.60
N ALA A 59 9.50 4.49 -3.71
CA ALA A 59 9.50 5.01 -2.35
C ALA A 59 10.69 4.48 -1.54
N ALA A 60 11.06 3.20 -1.70
CA ALA A 60 12.24 2.64 -1.07
C ALA A 60 13.54 3.27 -1.59
N ASN A 61 13.64 3.55 -2.89
CA ASN A 61 14.80 4.23 -3.47
C ASN A 61 14.92 5.67 -2.95
N LYS A 62 13.81 6.42 -2.91
CA LYS A 62 13.78 7.76 -2.32
C LYS A 62 14.20 7.76 -0.85
N ALA A 63 13.77 6.76 -0.08
CA ALA A 63 14.14 6.64 1.33
C ALA A 63 15.64 6.45 1.56
N ILE A 64 16.36 5.91 0.58
CA ILE A 64 17.82 5.71 0.64
C ILE A 64 18.57 6.96 0.14
N VAL A 65 18.05 7.60 -0.92
CA VAL A 65 18.75 8.69 -1.62
C VAL A 65 18.48 10.06 -1.01
N SER A 66 17.29 10.28 -0.43
CA SER A 66 16.93 11.59 0.09
C SER A 66 17.58 11.85 1.45
N GLU A 67 18.02 13.09 1.67
CA GLU A 67 18.40 13.61 3.00
C GLU A 67 17.18 13.83 3.91
N SER A 68 15.95 13.56 3.43
CA SER A 68 14.75 13.71 4.26
C SER A 68 14.68 12.61 5.30
N THR A 69 14.48 12.99 6.56
CA THR A 69 14.47 12.09 7.71
C THR A 69 13.19 11.27 7.86
N GLN A 70 12.12 11.60 7.11
CA GLN A 70 10.80 11.02 7.31
C GLN A 70 10.28 10.28 6.09
N ASN A 71 10.29 8.95 6.18
CA ASN A 71 10.00 8.04 5.05
C ASN A 71 8.50 7.68 4.93
N PHE A 72 7.61 8.66 4.96
CA PHE A 72 6.16 8.41 4.91
C PHE A 72 5.66 7.84 3.58
N GLU A 73 6.30 8.16 2.46
CA GLU A 73 5.96 7.57 1.16
C GLU A 73 6.10 6.04 1.16
N LEU A 74 7.11 5.52 1.86
CA LEU A 74 7.35 4.07 1.97
C LEU A 74 6.25 3.37 2.77
N ILE A 75 5.74 4.02 3.83
CA ILE A 75 4.59 3.53 4.60
C ILE A 75 3.36 3.42 3.72
N VAL A 76 3.04 4.49 2.97
CA VAL A 76 1.87 4.54 2.10
C VAL A 76 1.97 3.50 0.99
N ALA A 77 3.13 3.38 0.34
CA ALA A 77 3.34 2.40 -0.72
C ALA A 77 3.22 0.95 -0.22
N ALA A 78 3.70 0.66 1.00
CA ALA A 78 3.56 -0.66 1.64
C ALA A 78 2.09 -1.01 1.93
N GLN A 79 1.29 -0.04 2.37
CA GLN A 79 -0.15 -0.24 2.59
C GLN A 79 -0.91 -0.45 1.28
N GLU A 80 -0.58 0.35 0.25
CA GLU A 80 -1.22 0.28 -1.06
C GLU A 80 -1.01 -1.09 -1.73
N ILE A 81 0.21 -1.63 -1.69
CA ILE A 81 0.48 -2.95 -2.29
C ILE A 81 -0.22 -4.08 -1.52
N ALA A 82 -0.39 -3.96 -0.20
CA ALA A 82 -1.17 -4.91 0.60
C ALA A 82 -2.66 -4.87 0.21
N ALA A 83 -3.22 -3.68 0.00
CA ALA A 83 -4.60 -3.52 -0.48
C ALA A 83 -4.79 -4.08 -1.90
N CYS A 84 -3.88 -3.74 -2.83
CA CYS A 84 -3.93 -4.24 -4.22
C CYS A 84 -3.85 -5.77 -4.28
N THR A 85 -3.02 -6.39 -3.46
CA THR A 85 -2.90 -7.85 -3.41
C THR A 85 -4.13 -8.52 -2.81
N ALA A 86 -4.75 -7.92 -1.79
CA ALA A 86 -6.04 -8.38 -1.28
C ALA A 86 -7.16 -8.30 -2.35
N GLN A 87 -7.21 -7.20 -3.12
CA GLN A 87 -8.14 -7.06 -4.24
C GLN A 87 -7.93 -8.16 -5.30
N LEU A 88 -6.69 -8.53 -5.61
CA LEU A 88 -6.40 -9.63 -6.53
C LEU A 88 -6.94 -10.97 -6.01
N VAL A 89 -6.89 -11.22 -4.69
CA VAL A 89 -7.52 -12.41 -4.10
C VAL A 89 -9.03 -12.37 -4.27
N ILE A 90 -9.66 -11.22 -4.00
CA ILE A 90 -11.11 -11.02 -4.16
C ILE A 90 -11.53 -11.30 -5.61
N ALA A 91 -10.84 -10.70 -6.58
CA ALA A 91 -11.10 -10.92 -8.01
C ALA A 91 -10.91 -12.40 -8.42
N SER A 92 -9.88 -13.06 -7.88
CA SER A 92 -9.62 -14.48 -8.16
C SER A 92 -10.67 -15.42 -7.55
N LYS A 93 -11.22 -15.07 -6.37
CA LYS A 93 -12.20 -15.86 -5.63
C LYS A 93 -13.55 -16.00 -6.36
N VAL A 94 -13.96 -15.03 -7.17
CA VAL A 94 -15.30 -14.97 -7.80
C VAL A 94 -15.66 -16.24 -8.58
N LYS A 95 -14.69 -16.86 -9.26
CA LYS A 95 -14.90 -18.09 -10.06
C LYS A 95 -14.19 -19.31 -9.47
N ALA A 96 -13.58 -19.17 -8.29
CA ALA A 96 -12.87 -20.26 -7.63
C ALA A 96 -13.85 -21.31 -7.07
N PRO A 97 -13.54 -22.61 -7.16
CA PRO A 97 -14.32 -23.63 -6.47
C PRO A 97 -14.24 -23.44 -4.95
N LYS A 98 -15.35 -23.72 -4.23
CA LYS A 98 -15.45 -23.49 -2.78
C LYS A 98 -14.40 -24.27 -1.97
N GLU A 99 -14.08 -25.49 -2.38
CA GLU A 99 -13.10 -26.39 -1.74
C GLU A 99 -11.72 -26.34 -2.44
N SER A 100 -11.36 -25.23 -3.08
CA SER A 100 -10.09 -25.12 -3.80
C SER A 100 -8.91 -24.98 -2.83
N GLN A 101 -8.00 -25.97 -2.84
CA GLN A 101 -6.71 -25.85 -2.14
C GLN A 101 -5.89 -24.67 -2.68
N LYS A 102 -5.96 -24.39 -3.99
CA LYS A 102 -5.25 -23.25 -4.60
C LYS A 102 -5.77 -21.90 -4.14
N LEU A 103 -7.07 -21.80 -3.84
CA LEU A 103 -7.65 -20.61 -3.21
C LEU A 103 -7.14 -20.43 -1.77
N GLY A 104 -7.05 -21.52 -1.00
CA GLY A 104 -6.44 -21.52 0.33
C GLY A 104 -4.99 -21.03 0.31
N ASP A 105 -4.19 -21.58 -0.62
CA ASP A 105 -2.80 -21.17 -0.84
C ASP A 105 -2.66 -19.69 -1.22
N LEU A 106 -3.52 -19.20 -2.13
CA LEU A 106 -3.52 -17.80 -2.53
C LEU A 106 -3.88 -16.87 -1.36
N THR A 107 -4.88 -17.27 -0.57
CA THR A 107 -5.31 -16.52 0.62
C THR A 107 -4.19 -16.45 1.66
N LYS A 108 -3.47 -17.55 1.89
CA LYS A 108 -2.29 -17.59 2.75
C LYS A 108 -1.20 -16.66 2.24
N ALA A 109 -0.85 -16.74 0.95
CA ALA A 109 0.17 -15.88 0.36
C ALA A 109 -0.18 -14.38 0.49
N SER A 110 -1.48 -14.01 0.44
CA SER A 110 -1.94 -12.64 0.70
C SER A 110 -1.74 -12.20 2.14
N ARG A 111 -1.96 -13.09 3.11
CA ARG A 111 -1.67 -12.79 4.52
C ARG A 111 -0.17 -12.60 4.74
N ASP A 112 0.66 -13.41 4.10
CA ASP A 112 2.12 -13.27 4.15
C ASP A 112 2.59 -11.93 3.56
N VAL A 113 1.92 -11.44 2.49
CA VAL A 113 2.16 -10.08 1.97
C VAL A 113 1.77 -9.03 3.00
N SER A 114 0.56 -9.10 3.56
CA SER A 114 0.08 -8.13 4.56
C SER A 114 1.00 -8.08 5.79
N GLN A 115 1.48 -9.23 6.26
CA GLN A 115 2.43 -9.31 7.37
C GLN A 115 3.77 -8.65 7.01
N ALA A 116 4.35 -8.98 5.86
CA ALA A 116 5.62 -8.40 5.42
C ALA A 116 5.51 -6.87 5.22
N THR A 117 4.41 -6.38 4.65
CA THR A 117 4.18 -4.93 4.53
C THR A 117 3.94 -4.27 5.89
N GLY A 118 3.29 -4.97 6.82
CA GLY A 118 3.11 -4.49 8.20
C GLY A 118 4.45 -4.34 8.93
N GLN A 119 5.38 -5.27 8.73
CA GLN A 119 6.74 -5.17 9.26
C GLN A 119 7.48 -3.95 8.68
N VAL A 120 7.40 -3.72 7.37
CA VAL A 120 7.98 -2.52 6.73
C VAL A 120 7.42 -1.25 7.38
N VAL A 121 6.11 -1.16 7.56
CA VAL A 121 5.47 0.01 8.19
C VAL A 121 5.95 0.21 9.64
N ALA A 122 6.04 -0.86 10.42
CA ALA A 122 6.52 -0.80 11.80
C ALA A 122 7.97 -0.30 11.85
N THR A 123 8.87 -0.93 11.09
CA THR A 123 10.29 -0.54 11.05
C THR A 123 10.48 0.91 10.62
N VAL A 124 9.74 1.37 9.61
CA VAL A 124 9.87 2.76 9.13
C VAL A 124 9.39 3.75 10.20
N LYS A 125 8.29 3.43 10.92
CA LYS A 125 7.83 4.28 12.02
C LYS A 125 8.83 4.34 13.16
N ASP A 126 9.40 3.19 13.55
CA ASP A 126 10.41 3.12 14.61
C ASP A 126 11.67 3.91 14.23
N CYS A 127 12.12 3.83 12.98
CA CYS A 127 13.22 4.63 12.45
C CYS A 127 12.92 6.14 12.50
N ASN A 128 11.74 6.56 12.02
CA ASN A 128 11.36 7.97 12.05
C ASN A 128 11.33 8.51 13.49
N GLN A 129 10.76 7.75 14.43
CA GLN A 129 10.71 8.15 15.85
C GLN A 129 12.11 8.22 16.48
N SER A 130 12.99 7.27 16.15
CA SER A 130 14.37 7.28 16.66
C SER A 130 15.17 8.48 16.15
N LEU A 131 14.95 8.90 14.90
CA LEU A 131 15.56 10.11 14.34
C LEU A 131 15.06 11.38 15.03
N GLU A 132 13.78 11.45 15.39
CA GLU A 132 13.20 12.57 16.14
C GLU A 132 13.76 12.64 17.57
N GLN A 133 13.95 11.49 18.24
CA GLN A 133 14.54 11.44 19.58
C GLN A 133 16.01 11.90 19.62
N LEU A 134 16.78 11.65 18.57
CA LEU A 134 18.16 12.16 18.44
C LEU A 134 18.23 13.70 18.33
N GLN A 135 17.11 14.38 18.05
CA GLN A 135 17.01 15.84 18.03
C GLN A 135 16.54 16.45 19.38
N GLU A 136 16.47 15.68 20.47
CA GLU A 136 16.08 16.23 21.77
C GLU A 136 17.03 17.36 22.20
N VAL A 137 16.44 18.53 22.39
CA VAL A 137 17.13 19.74 22.87
C VAL A 137 17.32 19.63 24.38
N ASP A 138 18.56 19.76 24.85
CA ASP A 138 18.85 19.80 26.29
C ASP A 138 18.41 21.13 26.91
N PHE A 139 17.17 21.16 27.40
CA PHE A 139 16.52 22.33 27.99
C PHE A 139 17.21 22.85 29.25
N THR A 140 18.04 22.04 29.90
CA THR A 140 18.66 22.39 31.19
C THR A 140 19.80 23.41 31.08
N LYS A 141 20.30 23.64 29.86
CA LYS A 141 21.44 24.54 29.57
C LYS A 141 21.04 25.94 29.11
N LEU A 142 19.74 26.23 28.98
CA LEU A 142 19.25 27.50 28.47
C LEU A 142 19.06 28.53 29.59
N THR A 143 19.44 29.78 29.34
CA THR A 143 19.06 30.90 30.23
C THR A 143 17.55 31.19 30.13
N SER A 144 16.98 31.84 31.15
CA SER A 144 15.53 32.17 31.19
C SER A 144 15.05 32.96 29.94
N SER A 145 15.88 33.87 29.42
CA SER A 145 15.58 34.61 28.19
C SER A 145 15.61 33.72 26.94
N GLN A 146 16.63 32.86 26.81
CA GLN A 146 16.75 31.91 25.69
C GLN A 146 15.62 30.88 25.70
N ALA A 147 15.22 30.39 26.87
CA ALA A 147 14.11 29.48 27.02
C ALA A 147 12.81 30.10 26.50
N LYS A 148 12.55 31.39 26.79
CA LYS A 148 11.36 32.09 26.33
C LYS A 148 11.36 32.37 24.83
N THR A 149 12.51 32.71 24.24
CA THR A 149 12.63 32.83 22.78
C THR A 149 12.37 31.49 22.11
N MET A 150 12.96 30.41 22.63
CA MET A 150 12.78 29.07 22.07
C MET A 150 11.35 28.55 22.23
N GLU A 151 10.69 28.82 23.36
CA GLU A 151 9.27 28.54 23.57
C GLU A 151 8.42 29.24 22.49
N MET A 152 8.68 30.52 22.21
CA MET A 152 8.00 31.25 21.15
C MET A 152 8.25 30.61 19.77
N GLU A 153 9.48 30.23 19.45
CA GLU A 153 9.82 29.56 18.20
C GLU A 153 9.11 28.21 18.04
N ILE A 154 9.02 27.42 19.13
CA ILE A 154 8.27 26.17 19.14
C ILE A 154 6.78 26.44 18.89
N HIS A 155 6.19 27.44 19.53
CA HIS A 155 4.78 27.80 19.31
C HIS A 155 4.50 28.23 17.88
N VAL A 156 5.38 29.04 17.29
CA VAL A 156 5.29 29.40 15.87
C VAL A 156 5.33 28.13 15.02
N LYS A 157 6.24 27.20 15.32
CA LYS A 157 6.36 25.96 14.56
C LYS A 157 5.13 25.06 14.68
N VAL A 158 4.51 24.99 15.85
CA VAL A 158 3.24 24.28 16.07
C VAL A 158 2.15 24.86 15.16
N LEU A 159 1.98 26.18 15.15
CA LEU A 159 0.97 26.83 14.32
C LEU A 159 1.19 26.60 12.82
N GLU A 160 2.45 26.67 12.35
CA GLU A 160 2.79 26.36 10.97
C GLU A 160 2.43 24.91 10.59
N LEU A 161 2.75 23.95 11.47
CA LEU A 161 2.47 22.53 11.25
C LEU A 161 0.97 22.24 11.27
N GLU A 162 0.20 22.87 12.15
CA GLU A 162 -1.26 22.76 12.19
C GLU A 162 -1.89 23.27 10.89
N GLN A 163 -1.45 24.43 10.40
CA GLN A 163 -1.92 25.00 9.14
C GLN A 163 -1.57 24.09 7.95
N ALA A 164 -0.33 23.59 7.90
CA ALA A 164 0.12 22.67 6.86
C ALA A 164 -0.69 21.36 6.88
N LEU A 165 -0.95 20.79 8.05
CA LEU A 165 -1.78 19.60 8.23
C LEU A 165 -3.20 19.84 7.72
N GLN A 166 -3.82 20.97 8.08
CA GLN A 166 -5.16 21.32 7.61
C GLN A 166 -5.22 21.43 6.08
N MET A 167 -4.23 22.08 5.45
CA MET A 167 -4.13 22.17 4.00
C MET A 167 -3.99 20.79 3.32
N GLN A 168 -3.12 19.92 3.84
CA GLN A 168 -2.97 18.57 3.27
C GLN A 168 -4.24 17.73 3.44
N ARG A 169 -4.96 17.85 4.55
CA ARG A 169 -6.26 17.20 4.76
C ARG A 169 -7.30 17.65 3.73
N LEU A 170 -7.38 18.97 3.47
CA LEU A 170 -8.27 19.51 2.43
C LEU A 170 -7.91 19.01 1.03
N LYS A 171 -6.61 18.98 0.71
CA LYS A 171 -6.10 18.44 -0.56
C LYS A 171 -6.44 16.95 -0.71
N LEU A 172 -6.23 16.14 0.32
CA LEU A 172 -6.59 14.72 0.31
C LEU A 172 -8.10 14.51 0.14
N ALA A 173 -8.93 15.28 0.85
CA ALA A 173 -10.38 15.20 0.74
C ALA A 173 -10.86 15.58 -0.68
N SER A 174 -10.33 16.65 -1.26
CA SER A 174 -10.67 17.06 -2.63
C SER A 174 -10.23 16.02 -3.68
N PHE A 175 -9.05 15.42 -3.51
CA PHE A 175 -8.57 14.34 -4.38
C PHE A 175 -9.50 13.12 -4.33
N ARG A 176 -9.86 12.67 -3.13
CA ARG A 176 -10.79 11.55 -2.94
C ARG A 176 -12.16 11.83 -3.58
N ARG A 177 -12.73 13.03 -3.39
CA ARG A 177 -14.02 13.40 -4.01
C ARG A 177 -14.00 13.30 -5.53
N LYS A 178 -12.96 13.85 -6.18
CA LYS A 178 -12.79 13.75 -7.64
C LYS A 178 -12.61 12.32 -8.11
N HIS A 179 -11.86 11.51 -7.36
CA HIS A 179 -11.66 10.11 -7.70
C HIS A 179 -12.97 9.32 -7.71
N TYR A 180 -13.86 9.55 -6.73
CA TYR A 180 -15.17 8.90 -6.69
C TYR A 180 -16.15 9.43 -7.75
N GLN A 181 -16.14 10.73 -8.05
CA GLN A 181 -16.96 11.30 -9.13
C GLN A 181 -16.60 10.73 -10.51
N ASN A 182 -15.32 10.47 -10.77
CA ASN A 182 -14.88 9.93 -12.05
C ASN A 182 -14.94 8.40 -12.14
N SER A 183 -15.30 7.69 -11.06
CA SER A 183 -15.45 6.23 -11.07
C SER A 183 -16.89 5.77 -11.31
N ASP A 184 -17.85 6.69 -11.30
CA ASP A 184 -19.29 6.43 -11.51
C ASP A 184 -19.76 6.73 -12.96
N ASP A 185 -18.86 7.17 -13.85
CA ASP A 185 -19.05 7.32 -15.32
C ASP A 185 -18.30 6.22 -16.09
#